data_AF-A0A2T1FWS3-F1
#
_entry.id   AF-A0A2T1FWS3-F1
#
_cell.length_a   1.000
_cell.length_b   1.000
_cell.length_c   1.000
_cell.angle_alpha   90.00
_cell.angle_beta   90.00
_cell.angle_gamma   90.00
#
_symmetry.space_group_name_H-M   'P 1'
#
loop_
_entity.id
_entity.type
_entity.pdbx_description
1 polymer ?
#
loop_
_entity_poly.entity_id
_entity_poly.type
_entity_poly.pdbx_seq_one_letter_code
_entity_poly.pdbx_strand_id
1 'polypeptide(L)'
;MKFWHCCTKLGFIVLFLTSIGAENSLAALPLQVGVYRGGGSRYIQIAEKDNRICFKGFSSNGVTVASVTADTKRENFYKINKFEGGFLLQQDKDTLLFGPVNESSKYVADYGFSRNLDDDLQQCLNSQKPFFKQKLRGRGAR
;
A
#
# COMPACT_ATOMS: atom_id res chain seq x y z
N MET A 1 27.24 -63.57 39.80
CA MET A 1 25.84 -63.75 40.25
C MET A 1 25.25 -62.37 40.52
N LYS A 2 23.96 -62.21 40.19
CA LYS A 2 23.07 -61.03 40.29
C LYS A 2 23.33 -60.15 41.52
N PHE A 3 23.11 -58.83 41.38
CA PHE A 3 22.05 -58.13 42.13
C PHE A 3 21.67 -56.82 41.42
N TRP A 4 20.39 -56.74 41.06
CA TRP A 4 19.66 -55.54 40.68
C TRP A 4 19.73 -54.47 41.78
N HIS A 5 19.82 -53.20 41.38
CA HIS A 5 19.23 -52.12 42.14
C HIS A 5 18.41 -51.20 41.23
N CYS A 6 17.27 -50.84 41.79
CA CYS A 6 16.04 -50.44 41.17
C CYS A 6 15.92 -48.91 41.09
N CYS A 7 15.28 -48.44 40.01
CA CYS A 7 14.65 -47.16 39.75
C CYS A 7 14.84 -45.99 40.74
N THR A 8 15.57 -44.98 40.29
CA THR A 8 15.56 -43.62 40.83
C THR A 8 14.30 -42.87 40.39
N LYS A 9 13.73 -42.11 41.35
CA LYS A 9 12.46 -41.39 41.33
C LYS A 9 12.33 -40.30 40.25
N LEU A 10 11.09 -40.14 39.77
CA LEU A 10 10.56 -38.97 39.05
C LEU A 10 10.84 -37.63 39.77
N GLY A 11 11.06 -36.57 39.00
CA GLY A 11 11.09 -35.20 39.51
C GLY A 11 11.05 -34.13 38.41
N PHE A 12 9.85 -33.86 37.89
CA PHE A 12 9.36 -32.63 37.25
C PHE A 12 10.35 -31.66 36.57
N ILE A 13 10.37 -31.67 35.23
CA ILE A 13 10.84 -30.53 34.43
C ILE A 13 9.65 -29.58 34.27
N VAL A 14 9.71 -28.42 34.93
CA VAL A 14 8.79 -27.30 34.66
C VAL A 14 9.29 -26.59 33.42
N LEU A 15 8.71 -26.93 32.26
CA LEU A 15 8.86 -26.14 31.04
C LEU A 15 8.02 -24.86 31.19
N PHE A 16 8.66 -23.75 31.53
CA PHE A 16 8.10 -22.42 31.32
C PHE A 16 8.02 -22.18 29.81
N LEU A 17 6.87 -22.49 29.23
CA LEU A 17 6.44 -21.97 27.94
C LEU A 17 6.22 -20.46 28.11
N THR A 18 7.27 -19.67 27.90
CA THR A 18 7.09 -18.24 27.65
C THR A 18 6.38 -18.13 26.31
N SER A 19 5.07 -17.93 26.37
CA SER A 19 4.24 -17.49 25.27
C SER A 19 4.81 -16.17 24.75
N ILE A 20 5.66 -16.27 23.73
CA ILE A 20 6.00 -15.14 22.88
C ILE A 20 4.68 -14.76 22.21
N GLY A 21 4.06 -13.68 22.72
CA GLY A 21 2.97 -13.03 22.02
C GLY A 21 3.51 -12.64 20.65
N ALA A 22 3.08 -13.37 19.61
CA ALA A 22 3.22 -12.90 18.25
C ALA A 22 2.34 -11.66 18.13
N GLU A 23 2.94 -10.49 18.38
CA GLU A 23 2.40 -9.27 17.82
C GLU A 23 2.43 -9.48 16.32
N ASN A 24 1.25 -9.77 15.73
CA ASN A 24 1.07 -9.79 14.30
C ASN A 24 1.33 -8.36 13.79
N SER A 25 2.60 -8.06 13.57
CA SER A 25 3.01 -6.97 12.69
C SER A 25 2.38 -7.29 11.34
N LEU A 26 1.25 -6.64 11.05
CA LEU A 26 0.67 -6.59 9.72
C LEU A 26 1.70 -5.89 8.85
N ALA A 27 2.60 -6.68 8.25
CA ALA A 27 3.56 -6.21 7.28
C ALA A 27 2.76 -5.54 6.17
N ALA A 28 2.95 -4.22 6.00
CA ALA A 28 2.26 -3.49 4.95
C ALA A 28 2.70 -4.05 3.59
N LEU A 29 1.72 -4.23 2.70
CA LEU A 29 1.92 -4.92 1.43
C LEU A 29 2.56 -3.96 0.40
N PRO A 30 3.19 -4.49 -0.66
CA PRO A 30 3.47 -3.66 -1.82
C PRO A 30 2.17 -3.13 -2.43
N LEU A 31 2.22 -1.97 -3.10
CA LEU A 31 1.05 -1.43 -3.80
C LEU A 31 0.46 -2.45 -4.77
N GLN A 32 -0.85 -2.67 -4.68
CA GLN A 32 -1.55 -3.57 -5.59
C GLN A 32 -2.09 -2.78 -6.79
N VAL A 33 -1.87 -3.30 -8.00
CA VAL A 33 -2.47 -2.75 -9.24
C VAL A 33 -3.98 -2.89 -9.17
N GLY A 34 -4.69 -1.80 -9.40
CA GLY A 34 -6.15 -1.79 -9.26
C GLY A 34 -6.75 -0.39 -9.22
N VAL A 35 -8.07 -0.37 -9.05
CA VAL A 35 -8.83 0.87 -8.82
C VAL A 35 -9.39 0.81 -7.41
N TYR A 36 -9.36 1.94 -6.71
CA TYR A 36 -9.82 2.09 -5.34
C TYR A 36 -10.74 3.29 -5.23
N ARG A 37 -11.83 3.13 -4.47
CA ARG A 37 -12.86 4.14 -4.25
C ARG A 37 -12.77 4.70 -2.84
N GLY A 38 -12.70 6.02 -2.72
CA GLY A 38 -12.63 6.75 -1.45
C GLY A 38 -13.95 7.38 -1.01
N GLY A 39 -15.07 7.00 -1.66
CA GLY A 39 -16.39 7.58 -1.47
C GLY A 39 -16.73 8.70 -2.45
N GLY A 40 -18.02 8.94 -2.68
CA GLY A 40 -18.51 9.91 -3.65
C GLY A 40 -17.94 9.64 -5.06
N SER A 41 -17.33 10.68 -5.64
CA SER A 41 -16.65 10.66 -6.95
C SER A 41 -15.13 10.45 -6.87
N ARG A 42 -14.56 10.17 -5.69
CA ARG A 42 -13.11 10.07 -5.47
C ARG A 42 -12.60 8.66 -5.77
N TYR A 43 -11.66 8.56 -6.70
CA TYR A 43 -11.02 7.30 -7.08
C TYR A 43 -9.52 7.44 -7.21
N ILE A 44 -8.82 6.32 -7.04
CA ILE A 44 -7.40 6.15 -7.30
C ILE A 44 -7.24 4.92 -8.18
N GLN A 45 -6.44 5.02 -9.24
CA GLN A 45 -5.99 3.90 -10.04
C GLN A 45 -4.48 3.77 -9.89
N ILE A 46 -4.03 2.57 -9.52
CA ILE A 46 -2.62 2.18 -9.49
C ILE A 46 -2.38 1.27 -10.68
N ALA A 47 -1.40 1.64 -11.51
CA ALA A 47 -0.96 0.84 -12.65
C ALA A 47 0.55 0.65 -12.61
N GLU A 48 1.02 -0.44 -13.19
CA GLU A 48 2.44 -0.79 -13.24
C GLU A 48 2.84 -1.30 -14.62
N LYS A 49 4.05 -0.95 -15.05
CA LYS A 49 4.71 -1.47 -16.24
C LYS A 49 6.23 -1.41 -16.03
N ASP A 50 6.95 -2.49 -16.28
CA ASP A 50 8.42 -2.54 -16.21
C ASP A 50 8.99 -1.95 -14.89
N ASN A 51 8.42 -2.38 -13.74
CA ASN A 51 8.72 -1.89 -12.38
C ASN A 51 8.43 -0.40 -12.13
N ARG A 52 7.75 0.27 -13.07
CA ARG A 52 7.30 1.65 -12.92
C ARG A 52 5.86 1.69 -12.48
N ILE A 53 5.64 2.20 -11.28
CA ILE A 53 4.30 2.40 -10.71
C ILE A 53 3.82 3.82 -11.01
N CYS A 54 2.59 3.93 -11.48
CA CYS A 54 1.91 5.20 -11.71
C CYS A 54 0.59 5.25 -10.93
N PHE A 55 0.37 6.41 -10.33
CA PHE A 55 -0.84 6.78 -9.62
C PHE A 55 -1.69 7.67 -10.52
N LYS A 56 -3.00 7.44 -10.53
CA LYS A 56 -3.99 8.36 -11.07
C LYS A 56 -5.09 8.58 -10.04
N GLY A 57 -5.13 9.76 -9.43
CA GLY A 57 -6.23 10.21 -8.59
C GLY A 57 -7.22 11.03 -9.39
N PHE A 58 -8.51 10.74 -9.28
CA PHE A 58 -9.54 11.53 -9.96
C PHE A 58 -10.78 11.74 -9.10
N SER A 59 -11.40 12.90 -9.29
CA SER A 59 -12.63 13.33 -8.61
C SER A 59 -13.41 14.29 -9.50
N SER A 60 -14.53 14.81 -9.00
CA SER A 60 -15.24 15.93 -9.64
C SER A 60 -14.37 17.17 -9.83
N ASN A 61 -13.31 17.34 -9.02
CA ASN A 61 -12.47 18.54 -9.00
C ASN A 61 -11.28 18.45 -9.98
N GLY A 62 -11.04 17.28 -10.57
CA GLY A 62 -9.92 17.10 -11.49
C GLY A 62 -9.29 15.72 -11.44
N VAL A 63 -8.19 15.62 -12.16
CA VAL A 63 -7.38 14.41 -12.33
C VAL A 63 -5.92 14.75 -12.08
N THR A 64 -5.22 13.91 -11.33
CA THR A 64 -3.78 13.96 -11.12
C THR A 64 -3.19 12.62 -11.52
N VAL A 65 -2.15 12.63 -12.36
CA VAL A 65 -1.37 11.45 -12.73
C VAL A 65 0.09 11.68 -12.39
N ALA A 66 0.72 10.74 -11.70
CA ALA A 66 2.11 10.87 -11.27
C ALA A 66 2.81 9.53 -11.14
N SER A 67 4.12 9.53 -11.34
CA SER A 67 4.95 8.37 -11.01
C SER A 67 5.08 8.23 -9.50
N VAL A 68 5.17 6.98 -9.03
CA VAL A 68 5.26 6.64 -7.61
C VAL A 68 6.60 5.98 -7.33
N THR A 69 7.20 6.29 -6.19
CA THR A 69 8.44 5.64 -5.71
C THR A 69 8.31 5.26 -4.25
N ALA A 70 9.02 4.22 -3.82
CA ALA A 70 9.11 3.87 -2.41
C ALA A 70 9.71 5.04 -1.60
N ASP A 71 9.20 5.30 -0.41
CA ASP A 71 9.74 6.31 0.49
C ASP A 71 10.96 5.74 1.22
N THR A 72 12.13 6.35 1.01
CA THR A 72 13.37 5.97 1.69
C THR A 72 13.38 6.27 3.19
N LYS A 73 12.42 7.07 3.69
CA LYS A 73 12.35 7.48 5.11
C LYS A 73 11.34 6.68 5.92
N ARG A 74 10.41 5.98 5.27
CA ARG A 74 9.28 5.30 5.91
C ARG A 74 8.99 4.00 5.19
N GLU A 75 9.14 2.89 5.90
CA GLU A 75 8.87 1.58 5.34
C GLU A 75 7.43 1.48 4.84
N ASN A 76 7.25 0.85 3.67
CA ASN A 76 5.97 0.56 3.04
C ASN A 76 5.14 1.79 2.60
N PHE A 77 5.62 3.00 2.84
CA PHE A 77 5.05 4.20 2.26
C PHE A 77 5.61 4.46 0.87
N TYR A 78 4.77 5.00 0.01
CA TYR A 78 5.14 5.42 -1.33
C TYR A 78 4.88 6.91 -1.51
N LYS A 79 5.85 7.58 -2.13
CA LYS A 79 5.79 8.99 -2.50
C LYS A 79 5.17 9.14 -3.88
N ILE A 80 4.25 10.09 -3.99
CA ILE A 80 3.71 10.52 -5.27
C ILE A 80 4.56 11.69 -5.76
N ASN A 81 5.21 11.54 -6.91
CA ASN A 81 6.13 12.54 -7.44
C ASN A 81 5.45 13.91 -7.60
N LYS A 82 6.07 14.98 -7.10
CA LYS A 82 5.59 16.38 -7.13
C LYS A 82 4.18 16.61 -6.53
N PHE A 83 3.61 15.65 -5.82
CA PHE A 83 2.36 15.82 -5.10
C PHE A 83 2.65 15.93 -3.60
N GLU A 84 2.82 17.15 -3.12
CA GLU A 84 3.24 17.41 -1.74
C GLU A 84 2.23 16.84 -0.73
N GLY A 85 2.76 16.18 0.31
CA GLY A 85 1.94 15.60 1.39
C GLY A 85 1.14 14.36 1.01
N GLY A 86 1.06 13.95 -0.27
CA GLY A 86 0.37 12.73 -0.65
C GLY A 86 1.26 11.50 -0.62
N PHE A 87 0.96 10.62 0.32
CA PHE A 87 1.55 9.29 0.40
C PHE A 87 0.52 8.23 0.04
N LEU A 88 1.02 7.07 -0.38
CA LEU A 88 0.26 5.85 -0.52
C LEU A 88 0.80 4.80 0.44
N LEU A 89 -0.09 4.04 1.06
CA LEU A 89 0.24 2.87 1.86
C LEU A 89 -0.79 1.77 1.55
N GLN A 90 -0.34 0.58 1.18
CA GLN A 90 -1.21 -0.58 1.04
C GLN A 90 -1.38 -1.23 2.42
N GLN A 91 -2.53 -1.00 3.06
CA GLN A 91 -2.81 -1.56 4.38
C GLN A 91 -3.07 -3.07 4.31
N ASP A 92 -3.86 -3.49 3.33
CA ASP A 92 -4.18 -4.88 3.02
C ASP A 92 -4.49 -5.00 1.51
N LYS A 93 -4.87 -6.19 1.01
CA LYS A 93 -5.11 -6.41 -0.43
C LYS A 93 -6.20 -5.51 -1.03
N ASP A 94 -7.12 -5.03 -0.20
CA ASP A 94 -8.33 -4.34 -0.64
C ASP A 94 -8.33 -2.88 -0.18
N THR A 95 -7.39 -2.49 0.68
CA THR A 95 -7.34 -1.18 1.30
C THR A 95 -6.07 -0.41 0.94
N LEU A 96 -6.26 0.73 0.27
CA LEU A 96 -5.23 1.72 0.00
C LEU A 96 -5.48 2.96 0.86
N LEU A 97 -4.47 3.41 1.60
CA LEU A 97 -4.50 4.68 2.31
C LEU A 97 -3.84 5.75 1.45
N PHE A 98 -4.47 6.92 1.35
CA PHE A 98 -3.98 8.06 0.57
C PHE A 98 -4.09 9.37 1.35
N GLY A 99 -3.01 10.15 1.35
CA GLY A 99 -2.94 11.49 1.94
C GLY A 99 -1.72 11.68 2.84
N PRO A 100 -1.72 12.72 3.69
CA PRO A 100 -0.71 12.89 4.73
C PRO A 100 -0.72 11.71 5.69
N VAL A 101 0.45 11.35 6.24
CA VAL A 101 0.60 10.14 7.06
C VAL A 101 -0.35 10.10 8.26
N ASN A 102 -0.59 11.24 8.91
CA ASN A 102 -1.46 11.32 10.09
C ASN A 102 -2.93 11.59 9.75
N GLU A 103 -3.25 11.82 8.48
CA GLU A 103 -4.58 12.27 8.00
C GLU A 103 -5.00 11.50 6.74
N SER A 104 -4.52 10.27 6.60
CA SER A 104 -4.77 9.47 5.41
C SER A 104 -6.23 9.07 5.30
N SER A 105 -6.80 9.19 4.11
CA SER A 105 -8.13 8.68 3.77
C SER A 105 -8.04 7.23 3.32
N LYS A 106 -9.01 6.41 3.73
CA LYS A 106 -9.17 5.03 3.27
C LYS A 106 -9.85 4.97 1.89
N TYR A 107 -9.27 4.21 0.99
CA TYR A 107 -9.85 3.84 -0.31
C TYR A 107 -9.94 2.31 -0.39
N VAL A 108 -11.09 1.82 -0.85
CA VAL A 108 -11.38 0.37 -0.93
C VAL A 108 -11.34 -0.07 -2.39
N ALA A 109 -10.77 -1.24 -2.66
CA ALA A 109 -10.69 -1.81 -3.99
C ALA A 109 -12.07 -1.88 -4.65
N ASP A 110 -12.15 -1.37 -5.87
CA ASP A 110 -13.35 -1.39 -6.71
C ASP A 110 -13.07 -2.29 -7.92
N TYR A 111 -13.49 -3.55 -7.81
CA TYR A 111 -13.31 -4.55 -8.87
C TYR A 111 -14.29 -4.37 -10.04
N GLY A 112 -15.34 -3.55 -9.87
CA GLY A 112 -16.33 -3.28 -10.91
C GLY A 112 -15.97 -2.09 -11.79
N PHE A 113 -15.07 -1.21 -11.33
CA PHE A 113 -14.62 -0.06 -12.09
C PHE A 113 -13.60 -0.45 -13.17
N SER A 114 -13.74 0.13 -14.37
CA SER A 114 -12.84 -0.16 -15.48
C SER A 114 -11.39 0.24 -15.17
N ARG A 115 -10.47 -0.67 -15.45
CA ARG A 115 -9.02 -0.48 -15.30
C ARG A 115 -8.35 0.08 -16.55
N ASN A 116 -9.13 0.63 -17.49
CA ASN A 116 -8.60 1.17 -18.74
C ASN A 116 -7.52 2.24 -18.46
N LEU A 117 -6.41 2.14 -19.16
CA LEU A 117 -5.31 3.10 -19.09
C LEU A 117 -5.58 4.21 -20.09
N ASP A 118 -5.83 5.42 -19.60
CA ASP A 118 -5.92 6.59 -20.46
C ASP A 118 -4.54 7.09 -20.89
N ASP A 119 -4.51 8.02 -21.85
CA ASP A 119 -3.27 8.52 -22.44
C ASP A 119 -2.30 9.10 -21.41
N ASP A 120 -2.80 9.79 -20.38
CA ASP A 120 -1.96 10.38 -19.34
C ASP A 120 -1.31 9.29 -18.48
N LEU A 121 -2.06 8.25 -18.13
CA LEU A 121 -1.54 7.12 -17.36
C LEU A 121 -0.55 6.28 -18.20
N GLN A 122 -0.81 6.08 -19.49
CA GLN A 122 0.13 5.43 -20.41
C GLN A 122 1.42 6.25 -20.58
N GLN A 123 1.31 7.57 -20.74
CA GLN A 123 2.48 8.46 -20.78
C GLN A 123 3.28 8.38 -19.48
N CYS A 124 2.60 8.31 -18.34
CA CYS A 124 3.27 8.08 -17.07
C CYS A 124 4.07 6.77 -17.13
N LEU A 125 3.43 5.65 -17.47
CA LEU A 125 4.03 4.31 -17.47
C LEU A 125 5.19 4.17 -18.48
N ASN A 126 5.15 4.87 -19.60
CA ASN A 126 6.19 4.82 -20.63
C ASN A 126 7.34 5.82 -20.40
N SER A 127 7.21 6.74 -19.44
CA SER A 127 8.24 7.74 -19.18
C SER A 127 9.39 7.16 -18.36
N GLN A 128 10.63 7.44 -18.78
CA GLN A 128 11.83 7.10 -18.01
C GLN A 128 12.15 8.14 -16.92
N LYS A 129 11.48 9.30 -16.92
CA LYS A 129 11.71 10.39 -15.96
C LYS A 129 10.58 10.43 -14.92
N PRO A 130 10.80 11.05 -13.74
CA PRO A 130 9.69 11.34 -12.82
C PRO A 130 8.56 12.08 -13.56
N PHE A 131 7.33 11.59 -13.43
CA PHE A 131 6.18 12.09 -14.16
C PHE A 131 5.19 12.75 -13.20
N PHE A 132 4.59 13.85 -13.63
CA PHE A 132 3.50 14.53 -12.92
C PHE A 132 2.67 15.34 -13.91
N LYS A 133 1.35 15.18 -13.85
CA LYS A 133 0.39 15.94 -14.64
C LYS A 133 -0.88 16.14 -13.81
N GLN A 134 -1.43 17.33 -13.84
CA GLN A 134 -2.67 17.66 -13.13
C GLN A 134 -3.60 18.45 -14.05
N LYS A 135 -4.87 18.08 -14.05
CA LYS A 135 -5.97 18.73 -14.78
C LYS A 135 -7.07 19.06 -13.79
N LEU A 136 -7.27 20.35 -13.50
CA LEU A 136 -8.34 20.80 -12.61
C LEU A 136 -9.65 20.95 -13.39
N ARG A 137 -10.80 20.72 -12.75
CA ARG A 137 -12.13 21.06 -13.29
C ARG A 137 -12.70 22.26 -12.52
N GLY A 138 -13.11 23.32 -13.23
CA GLY A 138 -13.75 24.53 -12.66
C GLY A 138 -13.18 25.87 -13.17
N ARG A 139 -13.77 27.00 -12.72
CA ARG A 139 -13.30 28.38 -13.01
C ARG A 139 -11.90 28.60 -12.42
N GLY A 140 -10.87 28.23 -13.16
CA GLY A 140 -9.49 28.25 -12.69
C GLY A 140 -8.59 27.23 -13.38
N ALA A 141 -9.15 26.34 -14.20
CA ALA A 141 -8.38 25.55 -15.17
C ALA A 141 -7.73 26.51 -16.19
N ARG A 142 -6.45 26.81 -15.99
CA ARG A 142 -5.55 27.41 -16.99
C ARG A 142 -4.57 26.35 -17.44
#